data_AF-A0A2V5LZL6-F1
#
_entry.id   AF-A0A2V5LZL6-F1
#
_cell.length_a   1.000
_cell.length_b   1.000
_cell.length_c   1.000
_cell.angle_alpha   90.00
_cell.angle_beta   90.00
_cell.angle_gamma   90.00
#
_symmetry.space_group_name_H-M   'P 1'
#
loop_
_entity.id
_entity.type
_entity.pdbx_description
1 polymer ?
#
loop_
_entity_poly.entity_id
_entity_poly.type
_entity_poly.pdbx_seq_one_letter_code
_entity_poly.pdbx_strand_id
1 'polypeptide(L)'
;MTIPNIDNWRRFAQGSRFGAESLAEIYAHPLISKKVVFNLMDGLIAQYAGGPQAQPNYAVHHATLYASKDPVALDAIALKRLEEWRKRGSLRPVGPVAAYIDVASQLGLGNSATNRIEIRNIGR
;
A
#
# COMPACT_ATOMS: atom_id res chain seq x y z
N MET A 1 -19.01 -15.29 4.98
CA MET A 1 -17.98 -14.27 5.22
C MET A 1 -18.67 -12.93 5.35
N THR A 2 -18.70 -12.32 6.54
CA THR A 2 -19.29 -10.99 6.75
C THR A 2 -18.24 -9.90 6.47
N ILE A 3 -18.68 -8.73 6.02
CA ILE A 3 -17.82 -7.58 5.66
C ILE A 3 -16.83 -7.18 6.79
N PRO A 4 -17.18 -7.23 8.10
CA PRO A 4 -16.23 -6.99 9.19
C PRO A 4 -15.07 -8.00 9.27
N ASN A 5 -15.21 -9.18 8.66
CA ASN A 5 -14.15 -10.19 8.62
C ASN A 5 -13.10 -9.91 7.52
N ILE A 6 -13.39 -8.96 6.61
CA ILE A 6 -12.47 -8.49 5.56
C ILE A 6 -11.72 -7.22 6.02
N ASP A 7 -12.35 -6.35 6.83
CA ASP A 7 -11.66 -5.21 7.46
C ASP A 7 -10.92 -5.64 8.76
N ASN A 8 -9.82 -6.37 8.58
CA ASN A 8 -8.92 -6.79 9.65
C ASN A 8 -7.70 -5.89 9.80
N TRP A 9 -7.61 -4.77 9.08
CA TRP A 9 -6.44 -3.90 9.08
C TRP A 9 -6.03 -3.47 10.49
N ARG A 10 -7.00 -3.04 11.32
CA ARG A 10 -6.74 -2.68 12.72
C ARG A 10 -6.21 -3.85 13.54
N ARG A 11 -6.71 -5.08 13.33
CA ARG A 11 -6.25 -6.28 14.05
C ARG A 11 -4.84 -6.68 13.62
N PHE A 12 -4.52 -6.58 12.33
CA PHE A 12 -3.20 -6.89 11.79
C PHE A 12 -2.16 -5.83 12.11
N ALA A 13 -2.55 -4.56 12.25
CA ALA A 13 -1.65 -3.46 12.60
C ALA A 13 -1.33 -3.35 14.10
N GLN A 14 -2.16 -3.90 15.00
CA GLN A 14 -2.11 -3.61 16.45
C GLN A 14 -1.33 -4.62 17.32
N GLY A 15 -0.76 -5.71 16.79
CA GLY A 15 0.15 -6.51 17.61
C GLY A 15 0.21 -8.02 17.38
N SER A 16 -0.02 -8.54 16.17
CA SER A 16 0.38 -9.91 15.88
C SER A 16 1.59 -9.93 14.95
N ARG A 17 2.54 -10.81 15.24
CA ARG A 17 3.68 -11.16 14.36
C ARG A 17 3.22 -11.55 12.93
N PHE A 18 1.94 -11.88 12.79
CA PHE A 18 1.30 -12.44 11.59
C PHE A 18 0.55 -11.40 10.75
N GLY A 19 0.43 -10.13 11.15
CA GLY A 19 -0.42 -9.17 10.45
C GLY A 19 0.01 -8.88 9.01
N ALA A 20 1.32 -8.65 8.83
CA ALA A 20 1.92 -8.46 7.51
C ALA A 20 1.82 -9.72 6.63
N GLU A 21 2.03 -10.89 7.23
CA GLU A 21 1.93 -12.20 6.57
C GLU A 21 0.49 -12.51 6.16
N SER A 22 -0.48 -12.28 7.04
CA SER A 22 -1.89 -12.58 6.81
C SER A 22 -2.46 -11.81 5.60
N LEU A 23 -2.08 -10.54 5.42
CA LEU A 23 -2.52 -9.75 4.26
C LEU A 23 -2.03 -10.38 2.95
N ALA A 24 -0.75 -10.73 2.90
CA ALA A 24 -0.14 -11.34 1.72
C ALA A 24 -0.71 -12.75 1.46
N GLU A 25 -0.88 -13.58 2.50
CA GLU A 25 -1.47 -14.92 2.40
C GLU A 25 -2.92 -14.91 1.91
N ILE A 26 -3.75 -13.99 2.42
CA ILE A 26 -5.13 -13.83 1.95
C ILE A 26 -5.13 -13.46 0.47
N TYR A 27 -4.31 -12.48 0.07
CA TYR A 27 -4.23 -12.07 -1.33
C TYR A 27 -3.69 -13.20 -2.24
N ALA A 28 -2.74 -14.00 -1.74
CA ALA A 28 -2.19 -15.16 -2.45
C ALA A 28 -3.22 -16.24 -2.77
N HIS A 29 -4.31 -16.31 -2.00
CA HIS A 29 -5.33 -17.36 -2.15
C HIS A 29 -5.84 -17.43 -3.60
N PRO A 30 -5.84 -18.61 -4.26
CA PRO A 30 -6.17 -18.75 -5.68
C PRO A 30 -7.55 -18.24 -6.09
N LEU A 31 -8.50 -18.18 -5.16
CA LEU A 31 -9.83 -17.60 -5.41
C LEU A 31 -9.81 -16.07 -5.61
N ILE A 32 -8.75 -15.40 -5.16
CA ILE A 32 -8.52 -13.95 -5.27
C ILE A 32 -7.45 -13.69 -6.33
N SER A 33 -6.21 -14.15 -6.11
CA SER A 33 -5.06 -13.83 -6.96
C SER A 33 -5.25 -14.14 -8.44
N LYS A 34 -5.97 -15.23 -8.79
CA LYS A 34 -6.24 -15.58 -10.19
C LYS A 34 -7.31 -14.72 -10.87
N LYS A 35 -8.03 -13.90 -10.10
CA LYS A 35 -9.12 -13.05 -10.61
C LYS A 35 -8.75 -11.57 -10.62
N VAL A 36 -7.77 -11.16 -9.83
CA VAL A 36 -7.28 -9.79 -9.82
C VAL A 36 -6.31 -9.61 -10.98
N VAL A 37 -6.76 -8.90 -12.02
CA VAL A 37 -5.97 -8.63 -13.23
C VAL A 37 -5.45 -7.20 -13.32
N PHE A 38 -5.99 -6.30 -12.49
CA PHE A 38 -5.71 -4.87 -12.53
C PHE A 38 -5.99 -4.22 -11.17
N ASN A 39 -5.11 -3.32 -10.76
CA ASN A 39 -5.21 -2.54 -9.53
C ASN A 39 -5.19 -1.06 -9.87
N LEU A 40 -6.10 -0.30 -9.27
CA LEU A 40 -6.23 1.15 -9.40
C LEU A 40 -6.23 1.75 -8.00
N MET A 41 -5.39 2.75 -7.76
CA MET A 41 -5.32 3.48 -6.50
C MET A 41 -5.57 4.96 -6.75
N ASP A 42 -6.52 5.50 -5.98
CA ASP A 42 -6.78 6.92 -5.91
C ASP A 42 -5.70 7.62 -5.07
N GLY A 43 -4.99 8.55 -5.70
CA GLY A 43 -4.05 9.47 -5.07
C GLY A 43 -4.38 10.92 -5.40
N LEU A 44 -5.64 11.28 -5.62
CA LEU A 44 -6.05 12.67 -5.86
C LEU A 44 -5.72 13.55 -4.65
N ILE A 45 -6.08 13.08 -3.45
CA ILE A 45 -5.72 13.67 -2.17
C ILE A 45 -5.02 12.60 -1.35
N ALA A 46 -3.75 12.83 -1.00
CA ALA A 46 -2.98 11.88 -0.22
C ALA A 46 -2.76 12.41 1.20
N GLN A 47 -3.11 11.61 2.21
CA GLN A 47 -2.83 11.90 3.61
C GLN A 47 -1.65 11.06 4.10
N TYR A 48 -0.55 11.73 4.46
CA TYR A 48 0.68 11.04 4.83
C TYR A 48 0.87 10.85 6.34
N ALA A 49 0.00 11.45 7.19
CA ALA A 49 0.02 11.28 8.64
C ALA A 49 -1.34 11.61 9.30
N GLY A 50 -1.47 11.30 10.60
CA GLY A 50 -2.64 11.66 11.41
C GLY A 50 -3.92 10.85 11.15
N GLY A 51 -3.84 9.78 10.37
CA GLY A 51 -4.97 8.86 10.18
C GLY A 51 -5.42 8.17 11.49
N PRO A 52 -6.60 7.52 11.50
CA PRO A 52 -7.44 7.16 10.35
C PRO A 52 -8.42 8.25 9.90
N GLN A 53 -8.59 9.32 10.67
CA GLN A 53 -9.47 10.42 10.32
C GLN A 53 -8.78 11.40 9.36
N ALA A 54 -9.56 12.15 8.59
CA ALA A 54 -9.03 13.20 7.73
C ALA A 54 -8.30 14.26 8.56
N GLN A 55 -7.06 14.55 8.20
CA GLN A 55 -6.19 15.53 8.84
C GLN A 55 -5.59 16.45 7.77
N PRO A 56 -6.22 17.61 7.49
CA PRO A 56 -5.81 18.52 6.42
C PRO A 56 -4.35 18.98 6.50
N ASN A 57 -3.80 19.12 7.72
CA ASN A 57 -2.40 19.52 7.94
C ASN A 57 -1.38 18.48 7.42
N TYR A 58 -1.83 17.25 7.17
CA TYR A 58 -1.02 16.15 6.64
C TYR A 58 -1.57 15.64 5.30
N ALA A 59 -2.37 16.46 4.60
CA ALA A 59 -2.95 16.13 3.31
C ALA A 59 -2.28 16.96 2.19
N VAL A 60 -2.09 16.33 1.03
CA VAL A 60 -1.55 16.98 -0.16
C VAL A 60 -2.43 16.72 -1.37
N HIS A 61 -2.62 17.73 -2.21
CA HIS A 61 -3.27 17.59 -3.50
C HIS A 61 -2.27 16.94 -4.48
N HIS A 62 -2.28 15.60 -4.52
CA HIS A 62 -1.34 14.80 -5.32
C HIS A 62 -1.85 14.55 -6.75
N ALA A 63 -3.17 14.69 -6.99
CA ALA A 63 -3.79 14.74 -8.31
C ALA A 63 -3.36 13.60 -9.27
N THR A 64 -3.13 12.40 -8.73
CA THR A 64 -2.59 11.27 -9.49
C THR A 64 -3.42 10.02 -9.24
N LEU A 65 -3.74 9.29 -10.31
CA LEU A 65 -4.24 7.92 -10.23
C LEU A 65 -3.09 6.96 -10.54
N TYR A 66 -2.92 5.94 -9.71
CA TYR A 66 -1.95 4.88 -9.95
C TYR A 66 -2.65 3.65 -10.49
N ALA A 67 -2.07 3.03 -11.50
CA ALA A 67 -2.61 1.84 -12.14
C ALA A 67 -1.50 0.81 -12.38
N SER A 68 -1.75 -0.44 -12.02
CA SER A 68 -0.77 -1.52 -12.21
C SER A 68 -1.44 -2.89 -12.27
N LYS A 69 -0.85 -3.82 -13.02
CA LYS A 69 -1.17 -5.25 -12.92
C LYS A 69 -0.46 -5.92 -11.75
N ASP A 70 0.63 -5.32 -11.26
CA ASP A 70 1.38 -5.75 -10.09
C ASP A 70 0.94 -4.91 -8.87
N PRO A 71 0.20 -5.50 -7.91
CA PRO A 71 -0.29 -4.80 -6.72
C PRO A 71 0.86 -4.39 -5.78
N VAL A 72 1.90 -5.22 -5.66
CA VAL A 72 3.03 -4.97 -4.75
C VAL A 72 3.88 -3.81 -5.28
N ALA A 73 4.10 -3.75 -6.59
CA ALA A 73 4.80 -2.64 -7.21
C ALA A 73 4.06 -1.31 -7.01
N LEU A 74 2.73 -1.32 -7.12
CA LEU A 74 1.90 -0.15 -6.89
C LEU A 74 2.06 0.37 -5.46
N ASP A 75 1.92 -0.51 -4.47
CA ASP A 75 2.08 -0.16 -3.06
C ASP A 75 3.49 0.30 -2.72
N ALA A 76 4.53 -0.31 -3.31
CA ALA A 76 5.92 0.11 -3.11
C ALA A 76 6.18 1.54 -3.61
N ILE A 77 5.61 1.91 -4.77
CA ILE A 77 5.71 3.29 -5.29
C ILE A 77 4.92 4.27 -4.42
N ALA A 78 3.71 3.90 -4.00
CA ALA A 78 2.89 4.71 -3.12
C ALA A 78 3.57 4.95 -1.76
N LEU A 79 4.14 3.90 -1.15
CA LEU A 79 4.90 4.00 0.10
C LEU A 79 6.10 4.93 -0.07
N LYS A 80 6.90 4.77 -1.13
CA LYS A 80 8.04 5.65 -1.39
C LYS A 80 7.61 7.12 -1.43
N ARG A 81 6.53 7.43 -2.15
CA ARG A 81 5.99 8.79 -2.22
C ARG A 81 5.51 9.30 -0.86
N LEU A 82 4.84 8.43 -0.10
CA LEU A 82 4.35 8.74 1.23
C LEU A 82 5.49 9.06 2.20
N GLU A 83 6.58 8.29 2.14
CA GLU A 83 7.79 8.55 2.93
C GLU A 83 8.49 9.85 2.55
N GLU A 84 8.50 10.23 1.26
CA GLU A 84 8.99 11.55 0.83
C GLU A 84 8.19 12.72 1.45
N TRP A 85 6.87 12.58 1.59
CA TRP A 85 6.05 13.59 2.29
C TRP A 85 6.31 13.61 3.79
N ARG A 86 6.41 12.43 4.43
CA ARG A 86 6.71 12.32 5.86
C ARG A 86 8.07 12.92 6.20
N LYS A 87 9.09 12.64 5.40
CA LYS A 87 10.44 13.20 5.57
C LYS A 87 10.42 14.73 5.48
N ARG A 88 9.70 15.30 4.51
CA ARG A 88 9.54 16.77 4.39
C ARG A 88 8.81 17.39 5.59
N GLY A 89 7.85 16.66 6.16
CA GLY A 89 7.15 17.05 7.38
C GLY A 89 7.90 16.72 8.68
N SER A 90 9.17 16.30 8.61
CA SER A 90 9.96 15.88 9.79
C SER A 90 9.28 14.78 10.62
N LEU A 91 8.51 13.91 9.97
CA LEU A 91 7.83 12.78 10.61
C LEU A 91 8.68 11.51 10.49
N ARG A 92 8.58 10.65 11.49
CA ARG A 92 9.19 9.31 11.45
C ARG A 92 8.62 8.50 10.27
N PRO A 93 9.40 7.61 9.64
CA PRO A 93 8.85 6.69 8.65
C PRO A 93 7.67 5.87 9.18
N VAL A 94 6.80 5.39 8.29
CA VAL A 94 5.68 4.49 8.62
C VAL A 94 6.20 3.23 9.32
N GLY A 95 7.40 2.78 8.95
CA GLY A 95 8.10 1.72 9.64
C GLY A 95 7.41 0.36 9.48
N PRO A 96 7.30 -0.45 10.56
CA PRO A 96 6.81 -1.85 10.48
C PRO A 96 5.40 -2.03 9.90
N VAL A 97 4.58 -0.98 9.88
CA VAL A 97 3.19 -1.07 9.42
C VAL A 97 3.11 -1.34 7.91
N ALA A 98 4.15 -0.98 7.16
CA ALA A 98 4.23 -1.24 5.72
C ALA A 98 5.02 -2.53 5.37
N ALA A 99 5.42 -3.33 6.37
CA ALA A 99 6.22 -4.54 6.16
C ALA A 99 5.54 -5.60 5.28
N TYR A 100 4.21 -5.53 5.15
CA TYR A 100 3.43 -6.44 4.29
C TYR A 100 3.85 -6.37 2.80
N ILE A 101 4.40 -5.24 2.35
CA ILE A 101 4.83 -5.06 0.95
C ILE A 101 6.01 -6.00 0.64
N ASP A 102 7.00 -6.06 1.52
CA ASP A 102 8.15 -6.93 1.36
C ASP A 102 7.78 -8.41 1.52
N VAL A 103 6.89 -8.72 2.47
CA VAL A 103 6.36 -10.09 2.64
C VAL A 103 5.59 -10.54 1.39
N ALA A 104 4.75 -9.67 0.82
CA ALA A 104 4.03 -9.98 -0.41
C ALA A 104 4.97 -10.22 -1.60
N SER A 105 6.08 -9.49 -1.67
CA SER A 105 7.10 -9.72 -2.70
C SER A 105 7.82 -11.06 -2.50
N GLN A 106 8.14 -11.43 -1.26
CA GLN A 106 8.73 -12.73 -0.92
C GLN A 106 7.82 -13.92 -1.26
N LEU A 107 6.49 -13.73 -1.16
CA LEU A 107 5.49 -14.73 -1.58
C LEU A 107 5.27 -14.78 -3.10
N GLY A 108 5.98 -13.96 -3.88
CA GLY A 108 5.87 -13.95 -5.35
C GLY A 108 4.59 -13.29 -5.88
N LEU A 109 3.93 -12.45 -5.08
CA LEU A 109 2.69 -11.74 -5.48
C LEU A 109 2.95 -10.50 -6.33
N GLY A 110 4.21 -10.08 -6.42
CA GLY A 110 4.65 -8.90 -7.15
C GLY A 110 6.04 -8.46 -6.70
N ASN A 111 6.48 -7.28 -7.16
CA ASN A 111 7.83 -6.79 -6.92
C ASN A 111 7.85 -5.53 -6.03
N SER A 112 8.46 -5.60 -4.84
CA SER A 112 8.64 -4.43 -3.96
C SER A 112 9.89 -3.61 -4.27
N ALA A 113 10.85 -4.17 -5.02
CA ALA A 113 12.12 -3.51 -5.29
C ALA A 113 11.94 -2.34 -6.27
N THR A 114 11.98 -1.10 -5.76
CA THR A 114 11.68 0.11 -6.56
C THR A 114 12.58 0.32 -7.77
N ASN A 115 13.83 -0.17 -7.72
CA ASN A 115 14.77 -0.12 -8.86
C ASN A 115 14.39 -1.06 -10.02
N ARG A 116 13.44 -1.97 -9.79
CA ARG A 116 12.90 -2.91 -10.79
C ARG A 116 11.46 -2.55 -11.20
N ILE A 117 10.94 -1.41 -10.74
CA ILE A 117 9.60 -0.93 -11.09
C ILE A 117 9.74 0.19 -12.12
N GLU A 118 9.14 -0.01 -13.29
CA GLU A 118 9.06 1.02 -14.32
C GLU A 118 7.80 1.88 -14.12
N ILE A 119 7.98 3.20 -13.98
CA ILE A 119 6.87 4.15 -13.87
C ILE A 119 6.68 4.84 -15.22
N ARG A 120 5.49 4.69 -15.81
CA ARG A 120 5.09 5.39 -17.03
C ARG A 120 4.02 6.43 -16.71
N ASN A 121 4.33 7.70 -16.99
CA ASN A 121 3.36 8.77 -16.86
C ASN A 121 2.55 8.87 -18.15
N ILE A 122 1.23 8.67 -18.05
CA ILE A 122 0.30 8.80 -19.17
C ILE A 122 -0.47 10.11 -18.94
N GLY A 123 -0.04 11.18 -19.62
CA GLY A 123 -0.58 12.52 -19.42
C GLY A 123 0.53 13.55 -19.16
N ARG A 124 1.29 13.85 -20.20
CA ARG A 124 2.02 15.11 -20.41
C ARG A 124 2.00 15.43 -21.89
#